data_AF-A0A9D8BA58-F1
#
_entry.id   AF-A0A9D8BA58-F1
#
_cell.length_a   1.000
_cell.length_b   1.000
_cell.length_c   1.000
_cell.angle_alpha   90.00
_cell.angle_beta   90.00
_cell.angle_gamma   90.00
#
_symmetry.space_group_name_H-M   'P 1'
#
loop_
_entity.id
_entity.type
_entity.pdbx_description
1 polymer ?
#
loop_
_entity_poly.entity_id
_entity_poly.type
_entity_poly.pdbx_seq_one_letter_code
_entity_poly.pdbx_strand_id
1 'polypeptide(L)'
;MNRIFFSLFLSLGLCLFSQEDLSFKANRRLMEPVVLNDDKTFDTKDMVEISCMVPKSINLQGTQKFQWAINGSTEAGKGWVLPKGQTTTGEKLKVYFTRVGNYAVSLTLTVTSKKKVGEEFEEEENEYSGEIEDFISVRSVFPELAAIYAQKPTPNYVKLVEKASEYSVKPKYANDPTPHLFLAKGYLGLVKSTNNDPRFESAMEECITSFNTARELDKNGVIFDDEHQRFLLELESYVFDENIKDNVSANPKTEVDAFEILVENIDIYSQISFAPITSSFFQAATKYMKKDTKGANLIWNTEIPKLKKYIDLDIETTYGKKFKDDMGTSIIISNVDIQMLKFGVMQSALLMKTRDGNSTKACDLLNIVSPWLSEERDFMAFMTTEFNNCGE
;
A
#
# COMPACT_ATOMS: atom_id res chain seq x y z
N MET A 1 66.62 26.94 -17.37
CA MET A 1 66.48 26.48 -15.98
C MET A 1 64.99 26.57 -15.64
N ASN A 2 64.22 25.55 -16.03
CA ASN A 2 62.76 25.47 -15.80
C ASN A 2 62.52 24.21 -14.96
N ARG A 3 61.89 24.35 -13.79
CA ARG A 3 61.35 23.22 -13.02
C ARG A 3 59.86 23.42 -12.83
N ILE A 4 59.13 22.46 -13.36
CA ILE A 4 57.69 22.26 -13.26
C ILE A 4 57.39 21.78 -11.83
N PHE A 5 56.43 22.43 -11.16
CA PHE A 5 55.83 21.96 -9.93
C PHE A 5 54.78 20.91 -10.27
N PHE A 6 54.94 19.69 -9.75
CA PHE A 6 53.93 18.64 -9.78
C PHE A 6 53.22 18.65 -8.42
N SER A 7 51.97 19.09 -8.38
CA SER A 7 51.10 19.00 -7.22
C SER A 7 50.49 17.61 -7.15
N LEU A 8 50.83 16.84 -6.12
CA LEU A 8 50.18 15.58 -5.80
C LEU A 8 48.79 15.86 -5.23
N PHE A 9 47.74 15.49 -5.96
CA PHE A 9 46.39 15.37 -5.43
C PHE A 9 46.32 14.12 -4.56
N LEU A 10 46.07 14.30 -3.26
CA LEU A 10 45.78 13.22 -2.33
C LEU A 10 44.30 12.83 -2.52
N SER A 11 44.06 11.72 -3.22
CA SER A 11 42.72 11.13 -3.34
C SER A 11 42.31 10.54 -1.99
N LEU A 12 41.36 11.17 -1.29
CA LEU A 12 40.59 10.49 -0.25
C LEU A 12 39.81 9.37 -0.92
N GLY A 13 40.21 8.13 -0.66
CA GLY A 13 39.42 6.96 -1.00
C GLY A 13 38.15 6.94 -0.17
N LEU A 14 37.02 7.26 -0.80
CA LEU A 14 35.71 6.85 -0.33
C LEU A 14 35.69 5.32 -0.34
N CYS A 15 35.80 4.70 0.83
CA CYS A 15 35.45 3.30 1.00
C CYS A 15 33.94 3.20 0.80
N LEU A 16 33.53 2.71 -0.36
CA LEU A 16 32.18 2.25 -0.62
C LEU A 16 31.96 1.00 0.23
N PHE A 17 31.39 1.18 1.43
CA PHE A 17 30.86 0.06 2.20
C PHE A 17 29.57 -0.41 1.51
N SER A 18 29.50 -1.71 1.23
CA SER A 18 28.25 -2.40 0.95
C SER A 18 27.39 -2.33 2.21
N GLN A 19 26.48 -1.37 2.29
CA GLN A 19 25.57 -1.23 3.43
C GLN A 19 24.53 -2.35 3.33
N GLU A 20 24.69 -3.40 4.13
CA GLU A 20 23.63 -4.35 4.38
C GLU A 20 22.65 -3.73 5.36
N ASP A 21 21.49 -3.31 4.86
CA ASP A 21 20.51 -2.59 5.66
C ASP A 21 19.89 -3.49 6.73
N LEU A 22 19.93 -3.01 7.97
CA LEU A 22 19.21 -3.62 9.08
C LEU A 22 17.70 -3.47 8.85
N SER A 23 16.93 -4.53 9.11
CA SER A 23 15.46 -4.49 9.04
C SER A 23 14.84 -4.52 10.44
N PHE A 24 13.62 -4.00 10.59
CA PHE A 24 12.98 -3.82 11.90
C PHE A 24 11.63 -4.52 11.98
N LYS A 25 11.27 -4.94 13.19
CA LYS A 25 9.95 -5.48 13.50
C LYS A 25 9.43 -4.86 14.80
N ALA A 26 8.24 -4.28 14.74
CA ALA A 26 7.50 -3.87 15.92
C ALA A 26 6.60 -5.03 16.39
N ASN A 27 6.44 -5.18 17.71
CA ASN A 27 5.52 -6.15 18.30
C ASN A 27 4.04 -5.78 18.08
N ARG A 28 3.74 -4.51 17.82
CA ARG A 28 2.40 -4.01 17.53
C ARG A 28 2.46 -2.73 16.69
N ARG A 29 1.36 -2.48 15.98
CA ARG A 29 1.02 -1.15 15.46
C ARG A 29 0.32 -0.39 16.58
N LEU A 30 0.72 0.85 16.87
CA LEU A 30 0.06 1.66 17.88
C LEU A 30 -1.01 2.50 17.20
N MET A 31 -2.24 2.40 17.68
CA MET A 31 -3.38 3.06 17.06
C MET A 31 -3.59 4.47 17.57
N GLU A 32 -3.23 4.75 18.82
CA GLU A 32 -3.55 6.02 19.50
C GLU A 32 -2.37 6.51 20.33
N PRO A 33 -2.24 7.84 20.55
CA PRO A 33 -1.26 8.37 21.48
C PRO A 33 -1.48 7.81 22.88
N VAL A 34 -0.42 7.30 23.49
CA VAL A 34 -0.48 6.79 24.86
C VAL A 34 -0.72 7.94 25.83
N VAL A 35 -1.68 7.75 26.73
CA VAL A 35 -2.03 8.70 27.79
C VAL A 35 -1.51 8.15 29.12
N LEU A 36 -1.09 9.05 30.01
CA LEU A 36 -0.73 8.67 31.37
C LEU A 36 -1.97 8.25 32.15
N ASN A 37 -1.84 7.19 32.93
CA ASN A 37 -2.79 6.81 33.97
C ASN A 37 -2.79 7.85 35.11
N ASP A 38 -3.78 7.77 36.00
CA ASP A 38 -3.91 8.67 37.15
C ASP A 38 -2.67 8.69 38.07
N ASP A 39 -1.94 7.57 38.12
CA ASP A 39 -0.68 7.43 38.86
C ASP A 39 0.55 7.99 38.13
N LYS A 40 0.35 8.67 36.99
CA LYS A 40 1.39 9.21 36.10
C LYS A 40 2.33 8.14 35.53
N THR A 41 1.82 6.92 35.33
CA THR A 41 2.52 5.86 34.59
C THR A 41 1.85 5.58 33.26
N PHE A 42 2.57 4.96 32.34
CA PHE A 42 2.00 4.42 31.11
C PHE A 42 1.61 2.96 31.32
N ASP A 43 0.51 2.54 30.71
CA ASP A 43 0.14 1.13 30.70
C ASP A 43 1.15 0.34 29.86
N THR A 44 1.70 -0.72 30.43
CA THR A 44 2.66 -1.61 29.75
C THR A 44 2.13 -2.20 28.44
N LYS A 45 0.81 -2.32 28.28
CA LYS A 45 0.20 -2.78 27.03
C LYS A 45 0.46 -1.79 25.89
N ASP A 46 0.61 -0.50 26.16
CA ASP A 46 0.75 0.53 25.13
C ASP A 46 2.20 0.73 24.70
N MET A 47 3.13 -0.04 25.29
CA MET A 47 4.54 -0.02 24.94
C MET A 47 4.77 -0.72 23.60
N VAL A 48 5.43 -0.02 22.68
CA VAL A 48 5.94 -0.61 21.44
C VAL A 48 7.35 -1.12 21.70
N GLU A 49 7.56 -2.39 21.38
CA GLU A 49 8.88 -3.02 21.36
C GLU A 49 9.32 -3.21 19.91
N ILE A 50 10.43 -2.59 19.55
CA ILE A 50 11.04 -2.68 18.22
C ILE A 50 12.31 -3.51 18.33
N SER A 51 12.41 -4.52 17.48
CA SER A 51 13.56 -5.43 17.41
C SER A 51 14.21 -5.34 16.03
N CYS A 52 15.53 -5.49 16.00
CA CYS A 52 16.28 -5.62 14.75
C CYS A 52 16.25 -7.06 14.25
N MET A 53 16.08 -7.22 12.95
CA MET A 53 16.28 -8.46 12.22
C MET A 53 17.60 -8.32 11.44
N VAL A 54 18.65 -8.93 11.99
CA VAL A 54 20.00 -8.87 11.42
C VAL A 54 20.11 -9.88 10.26
N PRO A 55 20.51 -9.45 9.04
CA PRO A 55 20.82 -10.34 7.94
C PRO A 55 21.88 -11.38 8.31
N LYS A 56 21.76 -12.60 7.76
CA LYS A 56 22.72 -13.70 8.04
C LYS A 56 24.16 -13.40 7.61
N SER A 57 24.32 -12.44 6.72
CA SER A 57 25.59 -11.98 6.17
C SER A 57 26.38 -11.06 7.11
N ILE A 58 25.71 -10.44 8.10
CA ILE A 58 26.36 -9.62 9.12
C ILE A 58 27.01 -10.51 10.17
N ASN A 59 28.32 -10.33 10.38
CA ASN A 59 29.05 -11.04 11.42
C ASN A 59 28.90 -10.32 12.77
N LEU A 60 28.23 -11.01 13.71
CA LEU A 60 27.99 -10.52 15.06
C LEU A 60 29.01 -11.01 16.11
N GLN A 61 30.12 -11.62 15.68
CA GLN A 61 31.18 -12.09 16.60
C GLN A 61 31.95 -10.90 17.19
N GLY A 62 31.63 -10.54 18.43
CA GLY A 62 32.30 -9.46 19.14
C GLY A 62 31.41 -8.83 20.19
N THR A 63 31.87 -7.71 20.73
CA THR A 63 31.05 -6.86 21.59
C THR A 63 30.12 -6.03 20.72
N GLN A 64 28.82 -6.10 20.98
CA GLN A 64 27.80 -5.40 20.20
C GLN A 64 27.30 -4.17 20.95
N LYS A 65 27.21 -3.03 20.27
CA LYS A 65 26.60 -1.80 20.78
C LYS A 65 25.48 -1.40 19.84
N PHE A 66 24.29 -1.22 20.40
CA PHE A 66 23.09 -0.83 19.68
C PHE A 66 22.72 0.60 20.07
N GLN A 67 22.45 1.44 19.08
CA GLN A 67 21.98 2.81 19.27
C GLN A 67 20.79 3.07 18.37
N TRP A 68 19.61 3.13 18.97
CA TRP A 68 18.37 3.47 18.29
C TRP A 68 18.16 4.98 18.23
N ALA A 69 17.46 5.43 17.20
CA ALA A 69 16.92 6.78 17.11
C ALA A 69 15.49 6.77 16.54
N ILE A 70 14.69 7.74 16.96
CA ILE A 70 13.34 7.99 16.45
C ILE A 70 13.31 9.40 15.87
N ASN A 71 12.93 9.52 14.59
CA ASN A 71 13.02 10.77 13.82
C ASN A 71 14.41 11.41 13.90
N GLY A 72 15.47 10.58 13.82
CA GLY A 72 16.86 11.01 13.94
C GLY A 72 17.31 11.44 15.34
N SER A 73 16.46 11.32 16.37
CA SER A 73 16.80 11.68 17.76
C SER A 73 17.00 10.45 18.64
N THR A 74 18.08 10.44 19.41
CA THR A 74 18.31 9.48 20.51
C THR A 74 17.74 9.97 21.84
N GLU A 75 17.34 11.25 21.90
CA GLU A 75 16.75 11.86 23.08
C GLU A 75 15.21 11.82 22.99
N ALA A 76 14.60 11.29 24.04
CA ALA A 76 13.15 11.25 24.18
C ALA A 76 12.57 12.67 24.20
N GLY A 77 11.51 12.90 23.42
CA GLY A 77 10.85 14.19 23.31
C GLY A 77 10.03 14.30 22.02
N LYS A 78 9.25 15.37 21.90
CA LYS A 78 8.45 15.69 20.69
C LYS A 78 7.60 14.50 20.17
N GLY A 79 6.82 13.87 21.05
CA GLY A 79 5.80 12.89 20.66
C GLY A 79 6.13 11.43 20.95
N TRP A 80 7.29 11.14 21.56
CA TRP A 80 7.61 9.82 22.09
C TRP A 80 8.43 9.92 23.37
N VAL A 81 8.37 8.87 24.19
CA VAL A 81 9.05 8.78 25.50
C VAL A 81 9.52 7.35 25.79
N LEU A 82 10.59 7.23 26.58
CA LEU A 82 11.10 5.94 27.04
C LEU A 82 10.44 5.52 28.36
N PRO A 83 10.22 4.22 28.60
CA PRO A 83 9.89 3.71 29.93
C PRO A 83 10.96 4.09 30.95
N LYS A 84 10.56 4.23 32.22
CA LYS A 84 11.48 4.62 33.30
C LYS A 84 12.68 3.67 33.38
N GLY A 85 13.89 4.24 33.33
CA GLY A 85 15.15 3.49 33.41
C GLY A 85 15.57 2.79 32.12
N GLN A 86 14.84 2.97 31.01
CA GLN A 86 15.25 2.52 29.69
C GLN A 86 16.01 3.62 28.94
N THR A 87 16.85 3.20 28.00
CA THR A 87 17.61 4.05 27.09
C THR A 87 17.27 3.68 25.65
N THR A 88 17.78 4.43 24.69
CA THR A 88 17.75 4.03 23.28
C THR A 88 18.88 3.06 22.92
N THR A 89 19.51 2.43 23.91
CA THR A 89 20.59 1.48 23.71
C THR A 89 20.16 0.07 24.12
N GLY A 90 20.59 -0.93 23.35
CA GLY A 90 20.26 -2.34 23.56
C GLY A 90 19.65 -3.01 22.34
N GLU A 91 19.57 -4.33 22.37
CA GLU A 91 19.09 -5.17 21.24
C GLU A 91 17.66 -4.83 20.79
N LYS A 92 16.87 -4.22 21.69
CA LYS A 92 15.49 -3.82 21.45
C LYS A 92 15.25 -2.42 21.96
N LEU A 93 14.43 -1.67 21.22
CA LEU A 93 13.91 -0.38 21.65
C LEU A 93 12.54 -0.57 22.28
N LYS A 94 12.35 -0.03 23.48
CA LYS A 94 11.04 0.05 24.15
C LYS A 94 10.62 1.50 24.24
N VAL A 95 9.47 1.84 23.66
CA VAL A 95 9.02 3.23 23.52
C VAL A 95 7.51 3.35 23.65
N TYR A 96 7.07 4.49 24.19
CA TYR A 96 5.69 4.95 24.12
C TYR A 96 5.59 6.14 23.16
N PHE A 97 4.61 6.15 22.28
CA PHE A 97 4.34 7.29 21.41
C PHE A 97 3.15 8.09 21.96
N THR A 98 3.37 9.37 22.23
CA THR A 98 2.45 10.26 22.96
C THR A 98 1.79 11.32 22.08
N ARG A 99 2.05 11.31 20.78
CA ARG A 99 1.44 12.23 19.82
C ARG A 99 1.11 11.54 18.50
N VAL A 100 0.04 12.02 17.86
CA VAL A 100 -0.32 11.67 16.48
C VAL A 100 0.81 12.07 15.53
N GLY A 101 1.16 11.18 14.61
CA GLY A 101 2.18 11.42 13.59
C GLY A 101 2.86 10.15 13.12
N ASN A 102 3.72 10.30 12.12
CA ASN A 102 4.59 9.24 11.63
C ASN A 102 5.97 9.37 12.26
N TYR A 103 6.56 8.23 12.59
CA TYR A 103 7.84 8.13 13.26
C TYR A 103 8.77 7.22 12.46
N ALA A 104 9.83 7.81 11.91
CA ALA A 104 10.95 7.08 11.36
C ALA A 104 11.76 6.44 12.50
N VAL A 105 12.26 5.24 12.26
CA VAL A 105 13.07 4.50 13.22
C VAL A 105 14.37 4.08 12.56
N SER A 106 15.49 4.36 13.21
CA SER A 106 16.80 3.94 12.76
C SER A 106 17.59 3.27 13.89
N LEU A 107 18.55 2.45 13.48
CA LEU A 107 19.46 1.74 14.35
C LEU A 107 20.87 1.81 13.78
N THR A 108 21.83 2.15 14.62
CA THR A 108 23.25 1.91 14.39
C THR A 108 23.71 0.77 15.30
N LEU A 109 24.28 -0.27 14.69
CA LEU A 109 24.88 -1.43 15.34
C LEU A 109 26.39 -1.40 15.11
N THR A 110 27.16 -1.23 16.18
CA THR A 110 28.62 -1.33 16.16
C THR A 110 29.05 -2.68 16.73
N VAL A 111 29.84 -3.45 15.97
CA VAL A 111 30.43 -4.72 16.39
C VAL A 111 31.94 -4.55 16.52
N THR A 112 32.45 -4.61 17.75
CA THR A 112 33.89 -4.58 18.05
C THR A 112 34.40 -6.01 18.24
N SER A 113 35.24 -6.48 17.33
CA SER A 113 35.85 -7.80 17.36
C SER A 113 37.36 -7.70 17.61
N LYS A 114 37.95 -8.71 18.25
CA LYS A 114 39.41 -8.78 18.44
C LYS A 114 40.01 -9.71 17.42
N LYS A 115 40.87 -9.19 16.56
CA LYS A 115 41.57 -9.95 15.54
C LYS A 115 43.03 -10.09 15.92
N LYS A 116 43.54 -11.32 15.88
CA LYS A 116 44.95 -11.58 16.13
C LYS A 116 45.75 -11.19 14.89
N VAL A 117 46.69 -10.26 15.04
CA VAL A 117 47.62 -9.82 14.01
C VAL A 117 49.04 -10.04 14.54
N GLY A 118 49.68 -11.12 14.11
CA GLY A 118 50.96 -11.54 14.67
C GLY A 118 50.83 -12.05 16.13
N GLU A 119 51.57 -11.43 17.06
CA GLU A 119 51.49 -11.72 18.50
C GLU A 119 50.52 -10.79 19.26
N GLU A 120 50.02 -9.75 18.61
CA GLU A 120 49.13 -8.75 19.19
C GLU A 120 47.66 -8.96 18.77
N PHE A 121 46.74 -8.36 19.52
CA PHE A 121 45.32 -8.29 19.17
C PHE A 121 44.99 -6.86 18.77
N GLU A 122 44.46 -6.69 17.57
CA GLU A 122 43.88 -5.44 17.11
C GLU A 122 42.36 -5.48 17.29
N GLU A 123 41.76 -4.34 17.64
CA GLU A 123 40.31 -4.18 17.69
C GLU A 123 39.82 -3.73 16.31
N GLU A 124 38.92 -4.51 15.72
CA GLU A 124 38.26 -4.23 14.45
C GLU A 124 36.80 -3.84 14.74
N GLU A 125 36.44 -2.60 14.44
CA GLU A 125 35.08 -2.09 14.58
C GLU A 125 34.36 -2.08 13.23
N ASN A 126 33.22 -2.76 13.18
CA ASN A 126 32.32 -2.74 12.04
C ASN A 126 31.02 -2.04 12.43
N GLU A 127 30.55 -1.13 11.59
CA GLU A 127 29.28 -0.42 11.79
C GLU A 127 28.26 -0.84 10.73
N TYR A 128 27.05 -1.15 11.19
CA TYR A 128 25.90 -1.47 10.38
C TYR A 128 24.77 -0.54 10.77
N SER A 129 24.05 0.01 9.79
CA SER A 129 22.92 0.88 10.06
C SER A 129 21.73 0.54 9.17
N GLY A 130 20.55 0.86 9.68
CA GLY A 130 19.31 0.80 8.92
C GLY A 130 18.38 1.91 9.37
N GLU A 131 17.53 2.35 8.46
CA GLU A 131 16.48 3.33 8.72
C GLU A 131 15.23 2.94 7.94
N ILE A 132 14.08 2.99 8.62
CA ILE A 132 12.78 2.86 7.97
C ILE A 132 12.02 4.15 8.27
N GLU A 133 11.84 4.97 7.24
CA GLU A 133 10.96 6.14 7.29
C GLU A 133 9.53 5.71 7.59
N ASP A 134 8.79 6.51 8.34
CA ASP A 134 7.39 6.28 8.70
C ASP A 134 7.06 4.88 9.27
N PHE A 135 8.03 4.24 9.93
CA PHE A 135 7.90 2.88 10.47
C PHE A 135 6.72 2.70 11.43
N ILE A 136 6.42 3.72 12.24
CA ILE A 136 5.26 3.74 13.14
C ILE A 136 4.38 4.96 12.80
N SER A 137 3.12 4.74 12.43
CA SER A 137 2.09 5.78 12.41
C SER A 137 1.21 5.68 13.64
N VAL A 138 1.12 6.77 14.38
CA VAL A 138 0.17 6.94 15.49
C VAL A 138 -0.97 7.80 14.98
N ARG A 139 -2.16 7.21 14.86
CA ARG A 139 -3.37 7.94 14.47
C ARG A 139 -4.15 8.43 15.68
N SER A 140 -5.14 9.28 15.48
CA SER A 140 -6.16 9.57 16.48
C SER A 140 -7.37 8.69 16.22
N VAL A 141 -8.11 8.38 17.28
CA VAL A 141 -9.47 7.86 17.13
C VAL A 141 -10.46 9.02 17.20
N PHE A 142 -11.52 8.90 16.41
CA PHE A 142 -12.56 9.93 16.27
C PHE A 142 -13.93 9.35 16.63
N PRO A 143 -14.26 9.18 17.94
CA PRO A 143 -15.51 8.56 18.36
C PRO A 143 -16.75 9.27 17.84
N GLU A 144 -16.71 10.60 17.68
CA GLU A 144 -17.81 11.36 17.08
C GLU A 144 -18.07 10.95 15.62
N LEU A 145 -17.01 10.83 14.81
CA LEU A 145 -17.14 10.41 13.40
C LEU A 145 -17.64 8.97 13.32
N ALA A 146 -17.08 8.08 14.13
CA ALA A 146 -17.52 6.69 14.22
C ALA A 146 -19.00 6.59 14.64
N ALA A 147 -19.42 7.39 15.63
CA ALA A 147 -20.80 7.43 16.10
C ALA A 147 -21.76 7.95 15.02
N ILE A 148 -21.38 8.98 14.25
CA ILE A 148 -22.18 9.48 13.13
C ILE A 148 -22.32 8.39 12.06
N TYR A 149 -21.22 7.76 11.66
CA TYR A 149 -21.21 6.70 10.63
C TYR A 149 -21.93 5.42 11.06
N ALA A 150 -22.07 5.17 12.37
CA ALA A 150 -22.80 4.02 12.90
C ALA A 150 -24.31 4.27 13.13
N GLN A 151 -24.82 5.47 12.85
CA GLN A 151 -26.25 5.79 13.02
C GLN A 151 -27.15 4.92 12.13
N LYS A 152 -28.29 4.49 12.68
CA LYS A 152 -29.32 3.69 11.99
C LYS A 152 -30.60 4.49 11.78
N PRO A 153 -31.41 4.21 10.74
CA PRO A 153 -31.16 3.21 9.68
C PRO A 153 -30.11 3.66 8.66
N THR A 154 -29.92 4.96 8.51
CA THR A 154 -28.94 5.57 7.60
C THR A 154 -28.16 6.64 8.35
N PRO A 155 -26.82 6.65 8.24
CA PRO A 155 -25.98 7.71 8.78
C PRO A 155 -26.34 9.10 8.25
N ASN A 156 -26.16 10.13 9.07
CA ASN A 156 -26.19 11.51 8.58
C ASN A 156 -24.86 11.84 7.87
N TYR A 157 -24.79 11.54 6.57
CA TYR A 157 -23.56 11.71 5.78
C TYR A 157 -23.13 13.17 5.60
N VAL A 158 -24.08 14.12 5.53
CA VAL A 158 -23.76 15.56 5.48
C VAL A 158 -22.99 15.95 6.75
N LYS A 159 -23.52 15.57 7.92
CA LYS A 159 -22.86 15.83 9.21
C LYS A 159 -21.50 15.13 9.30
N LEU A 160 -21.39 13.92 8.73
CA LEU A 160 -20.13 13.18 8.71
C LEU A 160 -19.06 13.93 7.90
N VAL A 161 -19.40 14.40 6.70
CA VAL A 161 -18.49 15.19 5.85
C VAL A 161 -18.08 16.49 6.55
N GLU A 162 -19.04 17.26 7.06
CA GLU A 162 -18.77 18.53 7.75
C GLU A 162 -17.82 18.31 8.95
N LYS A 163 -18.07 17.30 9.78
CA LYS A 163 -17.21 17.01 10.93
C LYS A 163 -15.85 16.44 10.56
N ALA A 164 -15.79 15.53 9.59
CA ALA A 164 -14.51 14.98 9.15
C ALA A 164 -13.63 16.05 8.49
N SER A 165 -14.22 16.99 7.75
CA SER A 165 -13.53 18.15 7.15
C SER A 165 -12.93 19.07 8.22
N GLU A 166 -13.66 19.33 9.32
CA GLU A 166 -13.12 20.09 10.45
C GLU A 166 -11.86 19.42 11.05
N TYR A 167 -11.75 18.09 10.99
CA TYR A 167 -10.59 17.37 11.51
C TYR A 167 -9.43 17.31 10.52
N SER A 168 -9.69 17.13 9.22
CA SER A 168 -8.64 16.99 8.19
C SER A 168 -7.77 18.24 8.07
N VAL A 169 -8.32 19.43 8.32
CA VAL A 169 -7.57 20.69 8.22
C VAL A 169 -6.82 21.08 9.51
N LYS A 170 -7.03 20.35 10.61
CA LYS A 170 -6.36 20.68 11.90
C LYS A 170 -4.90 20.23 11.85
N PRO A 171 -3.92 21.12 12.14
CA PRO A 171 -2.49 20.77 12.09
C PRO A 171 -2.08 19.58 12.97
N LYS A 172 -2.85 19.30 14.03
CA LYS A 172 -2.63 18.13 14.90
C LYS A 172 -2.86 16.79 14.16
N TYR A 173 -3.70 16.76 13.13
CA TYR A 173 -4.12 15.57 12.40
C TYR A 173 -3.63 15.57 10.94
N ALA A 174 -2.69 16.47 10.59
CA ALA A 174 -2.20 16.62 9.22
C ALA A 174 -1.62 15.33 8.61
N ASN A 175 -1.08 14.44 9.45
CA ASN A 175 -0.51 13.15 9.04
C ASN A 175 -1.41 11.96 9.43
N ASP A 176 -2.66 12.21 9.82
CA ASP A 176 -3.60 11.16 10.21
C ASP A 176 -4.49 10.80 9.00
N PRO A 177 -4.49 9.53 8.53
CA PRO A 177 -5.34 9.14 7.41
C PRO A 177 -6.84 9.08 7.78
N THR A 178 -7.17 9.01 9.08
CA THR A 178 -8.51 8.67 9.56
C THR A 178 -9.58 9.73 9.23
N PRO A 179 -9.35 11.05 9.40
CA PRO A 179 -10.30 12.06 8.97
C PRO A 179 -10.64 11.95 7.47
N HIS A 180 -9.64 11.69 6.64
CA HIS A 180 -9.82 11.52 5.20
C HIS A 180 -10.58 10.23 4.85
N LEU A 181 -10.39 9.14 5.61
CA LEU A 181 -11.22 7.94 5.47
C LEU A 181 -12.68 8.19 5.81
N PHE A 182 -12.96 8.98 6.85
CA PHE A 182 -14.34 9.35 7.19
C PHE A 182 -14.95 10.34 6.19
N LEU A 183 -14.16 11.23 5.60
CA LEU A 183 -14.59 12.05 4.46
C LEU A 183 -15.01 11.18 3.28
N ALA A 184 -14.15 10.24 2.86
CA ALA A 184 -14.46 9.34 1.76
C ALA A 184 -15.74 8.50 2.03
N LYS A 185 -15.87 7.95 3.25
CA LYS A 185 -17.10 7.26 3.70
C LYS A 185 -18.34 8.17 3.63
N GLY A 186 -18.21 9.43 4.05
CA GLY A 186 -19.29 10.41 4.01
C GLY A 186 -19.72 10.73 2.59
N TYR A 187 -18.78 11.02 1.71
CA TYR A 187 -19.05 11.34 0.32
C TYR A 187 -19.65 10.15 -0.45
N LEU A 188 -19.14 8.92 -0.28
CA LEU A 188 -19.76 7.73 -0.87
C LEU A 188 -21.20 7.55 -0.38
N GLY A 189 -21.44 7.79 0.91
CA GLY A 189 -22.80 7.77 1.47
C GLY A 189 -23.74 8.79 0.84
N LEU A 190 -23.26 10.01 0.57
CA LEU A 190 -24.02 11.05 -0.13
C LEU A 190 -24.39 10.61 -1.56
N VAL A 191 -23.41 10.06 -2.30
CA VAL A 191 -23.61 9.51 -3.65
C VAL A 191 -24.70 8.43 -3.62
N LYS A 192 -24.54 7.41 -2.76
CA LYS A 192 -25.49 6.28 -2.66
C LYS A 192 -26.88 6.69 -2.18
N SER A 193 -26.98 7.78 -1.40
CA SER A 193 -28.26 8.32 -0.94
C SER A 193 -28.96 9.22 -1.96
N THR A 194 -28.38 9.41 -3.15
CA THR A 194 -28.88 10.35 -4.18
C THR A 194 -29.13 11.74 -3.61
N ASN A 195 -28.17 12.23 -2.82
CA ASN A 195 -28.29 13.53 -2.18
C ASN A 195 -28.33 14.65 -3.24
N ASN A 196 -29.37 15.49 -3.19
CA ASN A 196 -29.59 16.56 -4.16
C ASN A 196 -29.11 17.94 -3.67
N ASP A 197 -28.34 18.01 -2.58
CA ASP A 197 -27.77 19.27 -2.10
C ASP A 197 -26.65 19.71 -3.06
N PRO A 198 -26.74 20.89 -3.70
CA PRO A 198 -25.74 21.35 -4.66
C PRO A 198 -24.33 21.46 -4.09
N ARG A 199 -24.18 21.55 -2.76
CA ARG A 199 -22.87 21.55 -2.09
C ARG A 199 -22.08 20.25 -2.30
N PHE A 200 -22.76 19.17 -2.70
CA PHE A 200 -22.18 17.83 -2.84
C PHE A 200 -22.34 17.26 -4.26
N GLU A 201 -22.50 18.11 -5.28
CA GLU A 201 -22.57 17.68 -6.69
C GLU A 201 -21.32 16.88 -7.12
N SER A 202 -20.14 17.25 -6.62
CA SER A 202 -18.87 16.56 -6.87
C SER A 202 -18.56 15.45 -5.87
N ALA A 203 -19.55 14.90 -5.16
CA ALA A 203 -19.32 13.96 -4.05
C ALA A 203 -18.48 12.73 -4.46
N MET A 204 -18.65 12.18 -5.67
CA MET A 204 -17.83 11.04 -6.09
C MET A 204 -16.35 11.40 -6.28
N GLU A 205 -16.06 12.55 -6.89
CA GLU A 205 -14.69 13.07 -7.05
C GLU A 205 -14.03 13.36 -5.71
N GLU A 206 -14.78 13.97 -4.80
CA GLU A 206 -14.35 14.26 -3.42
C GLU A 206 -14.14 12.97 -2.60
N CYS A 207 -14.95 11.93 -2.85
CA CYS A 207 -14.77 10.61 -2.27
C CYS A 207 -13.43 10.01 -2.68
N ILE A 208 -13.14 9.97 -3.99
CA ILE A 208 -11.89 9.41 -4.54
C ILE A 208 -10.70 10.21 -4.05
N THR A 209 -10.78 11.54 -4.08
CA THR A 209 -9.72 12.45 -3.61
C THR A 209 -9.41 12.21 -2.13
N SER A 210 -10.45 12.18 -1.28
CA SER A 210 -10.31 11.92 0.15
C SER A 210 -9.73 10.53 0.42
N PHE A 211 -10.17 9.51 -0.32
CA PHE A 211 -9.63 8.17 -0.21
C PHE A 211 -8.14 8.10 -0.58
N ASN A 212 -7.76 8.75 -1.68
CA ASN A 212 -6.37 8.80 -2.13
C ASN A 212 -5.47 9.54 -1.14
N THR A 213 -5.94 10.67 -0.58
CA THR A 213 -5.20 11.36 0.49
C THR A 213 -5.04 10.46 1.73
N ALA A 214 -6.09 9.75 2.14
CA ALA A 214 -5.96 8.78 3.23
C ALA A 214 -4.92 7.70 2.92
N ARG A 215 -4.93 7.16 1.70
CA ARG A 215 -3.97 6.13 1.26
C ARG A 215 -2.53 6.65 1.24
N GLU A 216 -2.31 7.89 0.83
CA GLU A 216 -0.98 8.51 0.84
C GLU A 216 -0.46 8.73 2.26
N LEU A 217 -1.35 9.09 3.19
CA LEU A 217 -1.03 9.29 4.60
C LEU A 217 -0.89 7.97 5.38
N ASP A 218 -1.52 6.89 4.92
CA ASP A 218 -1.50 5.58 5.57
C ASP A 218 -0.19 4.83 5.29
N LYS A 219 0.76 4.94 6.21
CA LYS A 219 2.07 4.29 6.09
C LYS A 219 2.15 2.94 6.79
N ASN A 220 1.17 2.59 7.63
CA ASN A 220 1.21 1.37 8.44
C ASN A 220 -0.04 0.50 8.30
N GLY A 221 -0.90 0.76 7.32
CA GLY A 221 -2.01 -0.09 6.92
C GLY A 221 -3.24 0.04 7.81
N VAL A 222 -3.53 1.26 8.30
CA VAL A 222 -4.79 1.63 8.98
C VAL A 222 -6.00 1.33 8.11
N ILE A 223 -5.88 1.57 6.80
CA ILE A 223 -6.96 1.34 5.83
C ILE A 223 -7.37 -0.15 5.79
N PHE A 224 -6.44 -1.04 6.12
CA PHE A 224 -6.69 -2.47 6.21
C PHE A 224 -7.13 -2.93 7.61
N ASP A 225 -7.48 -2.03 8.53
CA ASP A 225 -8.18 -2.43 9.75
C ASP A 225 -9.62 -2.86 9.40
N ASP A 226 -10.17 -3.80 10.17
CA ASP A 226 -11.51 -4.38 9.93
C ASP A 226 -12.62 -3.33 9.78
N GLU A 227 -12.51 -2.19 10.48
CA GLU A 227 -13.48 -1.08 10.42
C GLU A 227 -13.47 -0.31 9.07
N HIS A 228 -12.38 -0.41 8.33
CA HIS A 228 -12.15 0.30 7.06
C HIS A 228 -12.23 -0.64 5.85
N GLN A 229 -11.86 -1.92 6.01
CA GLN A 229 -11.96 -2.93 4.95
C GLN A 229 -13.37 -3.05 4.36
N ARG A 230 -14.43 -2.96 5.19
CA ARG A 230 -15.81 -2.98 4.69
C ARG A 230 -16.13 -1.82 3.76
N PHE A 231 -15.58 -0.63 4.06
CA PHE A 231 -15.74 0.53 3.21
C PHE A 231 -14.97 0.38 1.89
N LEU A 232 -13.77 -0.23 1.92
CA LEU A 232 -13.03 -0.52 0.69
C LEU A 232 -13.85 -1.40 -0.26
N LEU A 233 -14.40 -2.51 0.26
CA LEU A 233 -15.31 -3.36 -0.51
C LEU A 233 -16.52 -2.58 -1.03
N GLU A 234 -17.12 -1.73 -0.20
CA GLU A 234 -18.30 -0.94 -0.57
C GLU A 234 -17.99 0.06 -1.70
N LEU A 235 -16.83 0.73 -1.64
CA LEU A 235 -16.38 1.67 -2.66
C LEU A 235 -16.09 0.96 -3.99
N GLU A 236 -15.34 -0.13 -3.96
CA GLU A 236 -15.03 -0.93 -5.15
C GLU A 236 -16.30 -1.53 -5.76
N SER A 237 -17.18 -2.10 -4.93
CA SER A 237 -18.44 -2.68 -5.40
C SER A 237 -19.34 -1.62 -6.01
N TYR A 238 -19.41 -0.42 -5.42
CA TYR A 238 -20.21 0.67 -5.99
C TYR A 238 -19.71 1.08 -7.38
N VAL A 239 -18.40 1.29 -7.55
CA VAL A 239 -17.84 1.62 -8.87
C VAL A 239 -18.06 0.47 -9.85
N PHE A 240 -17.83 -0.77 -9.41
CA PHE A 240 -17.95 -1.93 -10.27
C PHE A 240 -19.40 -2.25 -10.66
N ASP A 241 -20.26 -2.54 -9.68
CA ASP A 241 -21.61 -3.04 -9.91
C ASP A 241 -22.52 -1.98 -10.55
N GLU A 242 -22.44 -0.73 -10.12
CA GLU A 242 -23.35 0.32 -10.60
C GLU A 242 -22.88 0.99 -11.90
N ASN A 243 -21.58 0.97 -12.22
CA ASN A 243 -21.04 1.75 -13.33
C ASN A 243 -20.24 0.96 -14.38
N ILE A 244 -19.57 -0.14 -13.99
CA ILE A 244 -18.74 -0.94 -14.92
C ILE A 244 -19.53 -2.12 -15.45
N LYS A 245 -20.15 -2.90 -14.56
CA LYS A 245 -20.71 -4.22 -14.84
C LYS A 245 -21.77 -4.23 -15.94
N ASP A 246 -22.67 -3.26 -15.93
CA ASP A 246 -23.73 -3.15 -16.93
C ASP A 246 -23.21 -2.68 -18.29
N ASN A 247 -22.04 -2.02 -18.30
CA ASN A 247 -21.45 -1.46 -19.51
C ASN A 247 -20.31 -2.32 -20.06
N VAL A 248 -20.00 -3.48 -19.48
CA VAL A 248 -18.80 -4.25 -19.87
C VAL A 248 -18.78 -4.55 -21.37
N SER A 249 -19.90 -4.91 -21.98
CA SER A 249 -19.98 -5.24 -23.41
C SER A 249 -20.19 -4.03 -24.34
N ALA A 250 -20.20 -2.80 -23.80
CA ALA A 250 -20.51 -1.60 -24.57
C ALA A 250 -19.59 -1.45 -25.78
N ASN A 251 -20.17 -1.21 -26.95
CA ASN A 251 -19.41 -1.03 -28.18
C ASN A 251 -19.23 0.46 -28.51
N PRO A 252 -18.00 0.96 -28.73
CA PRO A 252 -17.74 2.39 -28.97
C PRO A 252 -18.35 2.95 -30.27
N LYS A 253 -18.93 2.10 -31.14
CA LYS A 253 -19.59 2.53 -32.37
C LYS A 253 -21.11 2.59 -32.25
N THR A 254 -21.70 1.73 -31.42
CA THR A 254 -23.18 1.60 -31.32
C THR A 254 -23.72 2.09 -29.99
N GLU A 255 -22.88 2.12 -28.94
CA GLU A 255 -23.24 2.43 -27.56
C GLU A 255 -22.21 3.40 -26.98
N VAL A 256 -22.07 4.58 -27.61
CA VAL A 256 -21.01 5.56 -27.30
C VAL A 256 -21.06 6.00 -25.83
N ASP A 257 -22.23 6.43 -25.35
CA ASP A 257 -22.38 6.95 -23.98
C ASP A 257 -22.05 5.88 -22.92
N ALA A 258 -22.57 4.66 -23.09
CA ALA A 258 -22.28 3.53 -22.21
C ALA A 258 -20.79 3.17 -22.21
N PHE A 259 -20.14 3.23 -23.37
CA PHE A 259 -18.71 2.99 -23.49
C PHE A 259 -17.87 4.10 -22.85
N GLU A 260 -18.27 5.36 -22.94
CA GLU A 260 -17.58 6.47 -22.25
C GLU A 260 -17.67 6.33 -20.73
N ILE A 261 -18.86 6.00 -20.21
CA ILE A 261 -19.08 5.67 -18.78
C ILE A 261 -18.18 4.51 -18.35
N LEU A 262 -18.10 3.45 -19.16
CA LEU A 262 -17.22 2.30 -18.89
C LEU A 262 -15.77 2.74 -18.76
N VAL A 263 -15.25 3.53 -19.72
CA VAL A 263 -13.84 3.97 -19.71
C VAL A 263 -13.55 4.83 -18.48
N GLU A 264 -14.41 5.80 -18.17
CA GLU A 264 -14.25 6.67 -17.01
C GLU A 264 -14.21 5.85 -15.70
N ASN A 265 -15.13 4.90 -15.55
CA ASN A 265 -15.23 4.13 -14.31
C ASN A 265 -14.13 3.08 -14.17
N ILE A 266 -13.58 2.54 -15.26
CA ILE A 266 -12.35 1.73 -15.20
C ILE A 266 -11.19 2.59 -14.67
N ASP A 267 -11.06 3.84 -15.11
CA ASP A 267 -10.01 4.74 -14.64
C ASP A 267 -10.21 5.13 -13.17
N ILE A 268 -11.45 5.37 -12.74
CA ILE A 268 -11.79 5.55 -11.32
C ILE A 268 -11.42 4.30 -10.52
N TYR A 269 -11.80 3.11 -10.99
CA TYR A 269 -11.50 1.85 -10.30
C TYR A 269 -9.99 1.67 -10.10
N SER A 270 -9.20 1.97 -11.13
CA SER A 270 -7.73 1.90 -11.06
C SER A 270 -7.12 2.81 -9.99
N GLN A 271 -7.80 3.91 -9.64
CA GLN A 271 -7.36 4.83 -8.60
C GLN A 271 -7.73 4.34 -7.20
N ILE A 272 -8.84 3.63 -7.03
CA ILE A 272 -9.32 3.21 -5.71
C ILE A 272 -8.82 1.82 -5.28
N SER A 273 -8.48 0.94 -6.23
CA SER A 273 -7.98 -0.40 -5.95
C SER A 273 -6.55 -0.39 -5.41
N PHE A 274 -6.24 -1.32 -4.50
CA PHE A 274 -4.88 -1.63 -4.07
C PHE A 274 -4.16 -2.61 -4.99
N ALA A 275 -4.86 -3.17 -5.98
CA ALA A 275 -4.31 -4.08 -6.99
C ALA A 275 -4.61 -3.54 -8.41
N PRO A 276 -4.11 -2.36 -8.81
CA PRO A 276 -4.49 -1.69 -10.06
C PRO A 276 -4.24 -2.51 -11.33
N ILE A 277 -3.32 -3.48 -11.28
CA ILE A 277 -3.07 -4.45 -12.37
C ILE A 277 -4.35 -5.17 -12.83
N THR A 278 -5.32 -5.36 -11.94
CA THR A 278 -6.59 -6.03 -12.25
C THR A 278 -7.45 -5.23 -13.22
N SER A 279 -7.41 -3.90 -13.15
CA SER A 279 -8.10 -3.01 -14.09
C SER A 279 -7.31 -2.76 -15.39
N SER A 280 -5.99 -2.96 -15.38
CA SER A 280 -5.10 -2.59 -16.50
C SER A 280 -5.43 -3.35 -17.79
N PHE A 281 -5.85 -4.61 -17.70
CA PHE A 281 -6.28 -5.37 -18.89
C PHE A 281 -7.56 -4.81 -19.49
N PHE A 282 -8.47 -4.30 -18.66
CA PHE A 282 -9.67 -3.66 -19.16
C PHE A 282 -9.34 -2.30 -19.82
N GLN A 283 -8.44 -1.51 -19.22
CA GLN A 283 -7.91 -0.28 -19.84
C GLN A 283 -7.26 -0.55 -21.20
N ALA A 284 -6.50 -1.63 -21.33
CA ALA A 284 -5.89 -2.01 -22.59
C ALA A 284 -6.95 -2.37 -23.66
N ALA A 285 -7.98 -3.12 -23.27
CA ALA A 285 -9.08 -3.48 -24.15
C ALA A 285 -9.82 -2.23 -24.67
N THR A 286 -10.22 -1.32 -23.78
CA THR A 286 -10.95 -0.10 -24.17
C THR A 286 -10.09 0.84 -25.01
N LYS A 287 -8.79 1.00 -24.70
CA LYS A 287 -7.84 1.74 -25.55
C LYS A 287 -7.78 1.17 -26.96
N TYR A 288 -7.66 -0.14 -27.09
CA TYR A 288 -7.62 -0.79 -28.40
C TYR A 288 -8.92 -0.55 -29.19
N MET A 289 -10.08 -0.66 -28.53
CA MET A 289 -11.38 -0.37 -29.11
C MET A 289 -11.52 1.10 -29.57
N LYS A 290 -10.91 2.05 -28.86
CA LYS A 290 -10.77 3.47 -29.25
C LYS A 290 -9.70 3.74 -30.32
N LYS A 291 -9.12 2.68 -30.92
CA LYS A 291 -8.04 2.74 -31.91
C LYS A 291 -6.70 3.27 -31.37
N ASP A 292 -6.53 3.35 -30.05
CA ASP A 292 -5.21 3.54 -29.40
C ASP A 292 -4.48 2.19 -29.28
N THR A 293 -4.11 1.64 -30.44
CA THR A 293 -3.46 0.32 -30.52
C THR A 293 -2.07 0.32 -29.89
N LYS A 294 -1.35 1.45 -29.96
CA LYS A 294 -0.03 1.60 -29.35
C LYS A 294 -0.12 1.57 -27.82
N GLY A 295 -1.05 2.33 -27.24
CA GLY A 295 -1.29 2.33 -25.79
C GLY A 295 -1.73 0.97 -25.27
N ALA A 296 -2.67 0.30 -25.96
CA ALA A 296 -3.11 -1.04 -25.58
C ALA A 296 -1.98 -2.07 -25.61
N ASN A 297 -1.18 -2.09 -26.69
CA ASN A 297 -0.05 -3.01 -26.82
C ASN A 297 1.03 -2.76 -25.76
N LEU A 298 1.26 -1.49 -25.38
CA LEU A 298 2.20 -1.14 -24.32
C LEU A 298 1.76 -1.75 -22.98
N ILE A 299 0.48 -1.61 -22.62
CA ILE A 299 -0.06 -2.18 -21.38
C ILE A 299 0.08 -3.71 -21.41
N TRP A 300 -0.38 -4.38 -22.46
CA TRP A 300 -0.27 -5.85 -22.53
C TRP A 300 1.18 -6.35 -22.44
N ASN A 301 2.11 -5.71 -23.12
CA ASN A 301 3.52 -6.10 -23.07
C ASN A 301 4.17 -5.84 -21.70
N THR A 302 3.63 -4.92 -20.90
CA THR A 302 4.17 -4.53 -19.59
C THR A 302 3.52 -5.30 -18.45
N GLU A 303 2.19 -5.44 -18.47
CA GLU A 303 1.42 -6.00 -17.35
C GLU A 303 1.33 -7.53 -17.39
N ILE A 304 1.33 -8.18 -18.57
CA ILE A 304 1.35 -9.66 -18.65
C ILE A 304 2.59 -10.24 -17.94
N PRO A 305 3.83 -9.75 -18.18
CA PRO A 305 5.01 -10.24 -17.47
C PRO A 305 4.98 -9.98 -15.95
N LYS A 306 4.33 -8.90 -15.50
CA LYS A 306 4.17 -8.61 -14.06
C LYS A 306 3.18 -9.58 -13.43
N LEU A 307 2.01 -9.76 -14.05
CA LEU A 307 0.98 -10.67 -13.58
C LEU A 307 1.50 -12.11 -13.41
N LYS A 308 2.37 -12.57 -14.33
CA LYS A 308 3.05 -13.89 -14.22
C LYS A 308 3.85 -14.09 -12.94
N LYS A 309 4.31 -13.01 -12.30
CA LYS A 309 5.14 -13.05 -11.10
C LYS A 309 4.32 -13.01 -9.81
N TYR A 310 3.01 -12.77 -9.90
CA TYR A 310 2.16 -12.73 -8.72
C TYR A 310 2.02 -14.13 -8.13
N ILE A 311 2.07 -14.21 -6.81
CA ILE A 311 2.00 -15.48 -6.07
C ILE A 311 0.82 -15.41 -5.12
N ASP A 312 -0.17 -16.26 -5.35
CA ASP A 312 -1.26 -16.51 -4.40
C ASP A 312 -0.66 -17.17 -3.13
N LEU A 313 -0.93 -16.57 -1.97
CA LEU A 313 -0.44 -17.06 -0.68
C LEU A 313 -1.41 -18.03 0.01
N ASP A 314 -2.59 -18.25 -0.55
CA ASP A 314 -3.65 -19.08 0.02
C ASP A 314 -4.12 -18.62 1.41
N ILE A 315 -4.18 -17.30 1.61
CA ILE A 315 -4.62 -16.68 2.88
C ILE A 315 -5.79 -15.75 2.60
N GLU A 316 -6.96 -16.10 3.14
CA GLU A 316 -8.19 -15.31 3.06
C GLU A 316 -8.25 -14.20 4.11
N THR A 317 -8.94 -13.10 3.75
CA THR A 317 -9.27 -11.97 4.62
C THR A 317 -10.72 -11.54 4.38
N THR A 318 -11.25 -10.63 5.19
CA THR A 318 -12.60 -10.08 4.97
C THR A 318 -12.73 -9.32 3.63
N TYR A 319 -11.65 -8.69 3.17
CA TYR A 319 -11.61 -7.88 1.95
C TYR A 319 -11.29 -8.71 0.69
N GLY A 320 -10.53 -9.80 0.83
CA GLY A 320 -10.14 -10.68 -0.27
C GLY A 320 -8.94 -11.55 0.08
N LYS A 321 -8.18 -11.99 -0.93
CA LYS A 321 -7.10 -12.96 -0.77
C LYS A 321 -5.72 -12.32 -0.84
N LYS A 322 -4.76 -12.82 -0.06
CA LYS A 322 -3.39 -12.27 -0.03
C LYS A 322 -2.52 -12.81 -1.17
N PHE A 323 -1.78 -11.90 -1.79
CA PHE A 323 -0.81 -12.19 -2.84
C PHE A 323 0.55 -11.56 -2.50
N LYS A 324 1.61 -12.04 -3.16
CA LYS A 324 2.80 -11.26 -3.43
C LYS A 324 2.73 -10.71 -4.85
N ASP A 325 3.01 -9.42 -5.02
CA ASP A 325 3.10 -8.79 -6.33
C ASP A 325 4.42 -9.13 -7.04
N ASP A 326 4.67 -8.50 -8.20
CA ASP A 326 5.87 -8.71 -9.01
C ASP A 326 7.18 -8.22 -8.36
N MET A 327 7.07 -7.42 -7.30
CA MET A 327 8.18 -6.94 -6.48
C MET A 327 8.34 -7.75 -5.18
N GLY A 328 7.46 -8.71 -4.92
CA GLY A 328 7.45 -9.52 -3.70
C GLY A 328 6.76 -8.84 -2.51
N THR A 329 6.10 -7.69 -2.72
CA THR A 329 5.32 -6.96 -1.72
C THR A 329 4.03 -7.72 -1.43
N SER A 330 3.68 -7.85 -0.14
CA SER A 330 2.39 -8.45 0.23
C SER A 330 1.26 -7.46 -0.06
N ILE A 331 0.29 -7.90 -0.84
CA ILE A 331 -0.94 -7.14 -1.16
C ILE A 331 -2.17 -8.00 -0.86
N ILE A 332 -3.34 -7.38 -0.82
CA ILE A 332 -4.63 -8.09 -0.79
C ILE A 332 -5.35 -7.74 -2.09
N ILE A 333 -5.79 -8.75 -2.83
CA ILE A 333 -6.62 -8.60 -4.02
C ILE A 333 -8.05 -8.89 -3.59
N SER A 334 -8.94 -7.90 -3.76
CA SER A 334 -10.33 -8.02 -3.34
C SER A 334 -11.12 -8.95 -4.25
N ASN A 335 -12.29 -9.42 -3.79
CA ASN A 335 -13.18 -10.20 -4.66
C ASN A 335 -13.67 -9.37 -5.86
N VAL A 336 -13.79 -8.05 -5.71
CA VAL A 336 -14.17 -7.15 -6.81
C VAL A 336 -13.00 -6.97 -7.79
N ASP A 337 -11.77 -6.93 -7.29
CA ASP A 337 -10.57 -6.91 -8.14
C ASP A 337 -10.49 -8.16 -9.01
N ILE A 338 -10.85 -9.33 -8.48
CA ILE A 338 -10.94 -10.58 -9.26
C ILE A 338 -12.00 -10.47 -10.36
N GLN A 339 -13.16 -9.86 -10.09
CA GLN A 339 -14.17 -9.59 -11.12
C GLN A 339 -13.65 -8.63 -12.20
N MET A 340 -12.98 -7.54 -11.79
CA MET A 340 -12.36 -6.60 -12.72
C MET A 340 -11.32 -7.26 -13.61
N LEU A 341 -10.45 -8.08 -13.02
CA LEU A 341 -9.46 -8.86 -13.76
C LEU A 341 -10.15 -9.79 -14.75
N LYS A 342 -11.17 -10.54 -14.33
CA LYS A 342 -11.94 -11.46 -15.18
C LYS A 342 -12.46 -10.77 -16.45
N PHE A 343 -13.20 -9.68 -16.31
CA PHE A 343 -13.75 -8.99 -17.48
C PHE A 343 -12.65 -8.37 -18.36
N GLY A 344 -11.62 -7.77 -17.74
CA GLY A 344 -10.51 -7.18 -18.46
C GLY A 344 -9.71 -8.18 -19.30
N VAL A 345 -9.39 -9.36 -18.74
CA VAL A 345 -8.63 -10.40 -19.45
C VAL A 345 -9.46 -11.10 -20.53
N MET A 346 -10.75 -11.34 -20.30
CA MET A 346 -11.65 -11.93 -21.30
C MET A 346 -11.73 -11.03 -22.54
N GLN A 347 -11.92 -9.72 -22.35
CA GLN A 347 -11.97 -8.78 -23.47
C GLN A 347 -10.63 -8.59 -24.16
N SER A 348 -9.55 -8.47 -23.38
CA SER A 348 -8.20 -8.42 -23.92
C SER A 348 -7.90 -9.63 -24.79
N ALA A 349 -8.25 -10.84 -24.33
CA ALA A 349 -8.02 -12.08 -25.06
C ALA A 349 -8.78 -12.11 -26.41
N LEU A 350 -10.05 -11.72 -26.43
CA LEU A 350 -10.84 -11.63 -27.67
C LEU A 350 -10.20 -10.68 -28.69
N LEU A 351 -9.75 -9.51 -28.23
CA LEU A 351 -9.10 -8.52 -29.08
C LEU A 351 -7.73 -9.00 -29.58
N MET A 352 -6.92 -9.63 -28.72
CA MET A 352 -5.64 -10.23 -29.12
C MET A 352 -5.82 -11.32 -30.17
N LYS A 353 -6.78 -12.24 -29.96
CA LYS A 353 -7.10 -13.31 -30.92
C LYS A 353 -7.46 -12.75 -32.29
N THR A 354 -8.31 -11.73 -32.31
CA THR A 354 -8.73 -11.05 -33.55
C THR A 354 -7.56 -10.32 -34.22
N ARG A 355 -6.74 -9.59 -33.45
CA ARG A 355 -5.58 -8.84 -33.95
C ARG A 355 -4.52 -9.76 -34.55
N ASP A 356 -4.20 -10.86 -33.87
CA ASP A 356 -3.08 -11.75 -34.22
C ASP A 356 -3.49 -12.84 -35.22
N GLY A 357 -4.79 -13.04 -35.44
CA GLY A 357 -5.32 -14.12 -36.28
C GLY A 357 -5.10 -15.52 -35.70
N ASN A 358 -4.67 -15.62 -34.45
CA ASN A 358 -4.45 -16.87 -33.70
C ASN A 358 -4.63 -16.62 -32.19
N SER A 359 -4.77 -17.70 -31.40
CA SER A 359 -5.03 -17.59 -29.97
C SER A 359 -3.78 -17.58 -29.08
N THR A 360 -2.56 -17.69 -29.61
CA THR A 360 -1.36 -17.99 -28.80
C THR A 360 -1.15 -16.99 -27.64
N LYS A 361 -1.10 -15.69 -27.93
CA LYS A 361 -0.90 -14.67 -26.89
C LYS A 361 -2.10 -14.51 -25.95
N ALA A 362 -3.30 -14.75 -26.48
CA ALA A 362 -4.52 -14.72 -25.68
C ALA A 362 -4.54 -15.88 -24.68
N CYS A 363 -4.17 -17.09 -25.12
CA CYS A 363 -4.01 -18.27 -24.27
C CYS A 363 -2.94 -18.06 -23.20
N ASP A 364 -1.81 -17.45 -23.55
CA ASP A 364 -0.77 -17.12 -22.56
C ASP A 364 -1.32 -16.25 -21.42
N LEU A 365 -2.17 -15.26 -21.72
CA LEU A 365 -2.81 -14.43 -20.71
C LEU A 365 -3.82 -15.24 -19.88
N LEU A 366 -4.71 -15.97 -20.53
CA LEU A 366 -5.78 -16.72 -19.88
C LEU A 366 -5.25 -17.82 -18.97
N ASN A 367 -4.17 -18.50 -19.36
CA ASN A 367 -3.54 -19.54 -18.56
C ASN A 367 -2.89 -19.00 -17.27
N ILE A 368 -2.48 -17.72 -17.23
CA ILE A 368 -1.94 -17.09 -16.00
C ILE A 368 -3.04 -16.94 -14.95
N VAL A 369 -4.22 -16.47 -15.37
CA VAL A 369 -5.32 -16.12 -14.46
C VAL A 369 -6.25 -17.30 -14.18
N SER A 370 -6.20 -18.35 -14.98
CA SER A 370 -7.07 -19.53 -14.86
C SER A 370 -7.10 -20.13 -13.44
N PRO A 371 -5.96 -20.27 -12.72
CA PRO A 371 -5.99 -20.75 -11.34
C PRO A 371 -6.83 -19.86 -10.41
N TRP A 372 -6.84 -18.55 -10.63
CA TRP A 372 -7.55 -17.57 -9.80
C TRP A 372 -9.03 -17.43 -10.17
N LEU A 373 -9.41 -17.83 -11.38
CA LEU A 373 -10.76 -17.72 -11.93
C LEU A 373 -11.45 -19.07 -12.11
N SER A 374 -10.87 -20.15 -11.57
CA SER A 374 -11.36 -21.51 -11.77
C SER A 374 -12.76 -21.76 -11.20
N GLU A 375 -13.19 -20.96 -10.22
CA GLU A 375 -14.53 -21.01 -9.63
C GLU A 375 -15.54 -20.10 -10.36
N GLU A 376 -15.07 -19.24 -11.27
CA GLU A 376 -15.90 -18.28 -12.00
C GLU A 376 -16.58 -18.94 -13.20
N ARG A 377 -17.86 -19.29 -13.04
CA ARG A 377 -18.65 -20.00 -14.08
C ARG A 377 -18.59 -19.35 -15.46
N ASP A 378 -18.72 -18.03 -15.53
CA ASP A 378 -18.73 -17.31 -16.80
C ASP A 378 -17.35 -17.32 -17.49
N PHE A 379 -16.27 -17.31 -16.70
CA PHE A 379 -14.91 -17.46 -17.21
C PHE A 379 -14.68 -18.87 -17.74
N MET A 380 -15.11 -19.90 -17.01
CA MET A 380 -14.98 -21.29 -17.45
C MET A 380 -15.80 -21.58 -18.71
N ALA A 381 -17.00 -20.99 -18.82
CA ALA A 381 -17.81 -21.05 -20.03
C ALA A 381 -17.06 -20.39 -21.21
N PHE A 382 -16.52 -19.18 -21.02
CA PHE A 382 -15.73 -18.46 -22.01
C PHE A 382 -14.50 -19.26 -22.48
N MET A 383 -13.75 -19.86 -21.56
CA MET A 383 -12.61 -20.73 -21.90
C MET A 383 -13.06 -21.91 -22.77
N THR A 384 -14.20 -22.52 -22.45
CA THR A 384 -14.71 -23.69 -23.17
C THR A 384 -15.28 -23.33 -24.55
N THR A 385 -15.86 -22.14 -24.72
CA THR A 385 -16.50 -21.74 -25.98
C THR A 385 -15.56 -21.03 -26.94
N GLU A 386 -14.75 -20.09 -26.43
CA GLU A 386 -13.94 -19.18 -27.27
C GLU A 386 -12.47 -19.58 -27.35
N PHE A 387 -11.96 -20.32 -26.36
CA PHE A 387 -10.54 -20.58 -26.13
C PHE A 387 -10.26 -22.04 -25.74
N ASN A 388 -11.05 -22.98 -26.27
CA ASN A 388 -10.95 -24.41 -25.95
C ASN A 388 -9.61 -25.06 -26.31
N ASN A 389 -8.83 -24.41 -27.19
CA ASN A 389 -7.51 -24.86 -27.62
C ASN A 389 -6.36 -24.34 -26.73
N CYS A 390 -6.61 -23.55 -25.69
CA CYS A 390 -5.54 -23.03 -24.83
C CYS A 390 -4.91 -24.07 -23.89
N GLY A 391 -5.49 -25.27 -23.82
CA GLY A 391 -5.00 -26.41 -23.04
C GLY A 391 -4.42 -27.57 -23.88
N GLU A 392 -4.34 -27.42 -25.20
CA GLU A 392 -3.64 -28.33 -26.12
C GLU A 392 -2.25 -27.79 -26.44
#